data_AF-A0A0J7YPM6-F1
#
_entry.id   AF-A0A0J7YPM6-F1
#
_cell.length_a   1.000
_cell.length_b   1.000
_cell.length_c   1.000
_cell.angle_alpha   90.00
_cell.angle_beta   90.00
_cell.angle_gamma   90.00
#
_symmetry.space_group_name_H-M   'P 1'
#
loop_
_entity.id
_entity.type
_entity.pdbx_description
1 polymer ?
#
loop_
_entity_poly.entity_id
_entity_poly.type
_entity_poly.pdbx_seq_one_letter_code
_entity_poly.pdbx_strand_id
1 'polypeptide(L)'
;TVTSARSYSGSRRPIDDDIVRDDIARCFRLVLASPSGRLALTSYPSISQALLTGLHHQDEFVRQIAAEQLLGLYVQDGIRDRLRAVLAADDVFGGVVESLADPSTSVAENIANLLVEIGDTKRFFGDTLRSRIKSVAESDATVLIRVLTLAARMGNLSEQGFREFQESGVLADAMARLMDGGDDPLLQMSLFAVV
;
A
#
# COMPACT_ATOMS: atom_id res chain seq x y z
N THR A 1 -38.12 -32.49 48.20
CA THR A 1 -38.61 -32.37 46.81
C THR A 1 -37.60 -31.55 46.05
N VAL A 2 -36.99 -32.15 45.02
CA VAL A 2 -35.78 -31.67 44.34
C VAL A 2 -36.08 -30.45 43.47
N THR A 3 -35.37 -29.34 43.71
CA THR A 3 -35.41 -28.14 42.87
C THR A 3 -34.50 -28.36 41.67
N SER A 4 -35.11 -28.55 40.50
CA SER A 4 -34.44 -28.71 39.21
C SER A 4 -33.66 -27.45 38.84
N ALA A 5 -32.35 -27.56 38.74
CA ALA A 5 -31.49 -26.54 38.16
C ALA A 5 -31.60 -26.61 36.62
N ARG A 6 -32.23 -25.59 36.02
CA ARG A 6 -32.15 -25.38 34.57
C ARG A 6 -30.72 -24.98 34.20
N SER A 7 -29.97 -25.94 33.69
CA SER A 7 -28.71 -25.69 32.98
C SER A 7 -29.01 -24.92 31.70
N TYR A 8 -28.76 -23.61 31.71
CA TYR A 8 -28.66 -22.81 30.49
C TYR A 8 -27.36 -23.19 29.77
N SER A 9 -27.44 -24.19 28.88
CA SER A 9 -26.42 -24.38 27.85
C SER A 9 -26.63 -23.31 26.78
N GLY A 10 -26.21 -22.09 27.07
CA GLY A 10 -26.13 -21.03 26.07
C GLY A 10 -25.06 -21.43 25.06
N SER A 11 -25.47 -21.97 23.92
CA SER A 11 -24.61 -22.06 22.74
C SER A 11 -24.24 -20.63 22.37
N ARG A 12 -23.02 -20.21 22.73
CA ARG A 12 -22.42 -19.02 22.14
C ARG A 12 -22.40 -19.27 20.65
N ARG A 13 -23.28 -18.59 19.91
CA ARG A 13 -23.16 -18.53 18.45
C ARG A 13 -21.73 -18.04 18.17
N PRO A 14 -21.00 -18.68 17.25
CA PRO A 14 -19.74 -18.12 16.80
C PRO A 14 -20.04 -16.70 16.36
N ILE A 15 -19.35 -15.74 16.98
CA ILE A 15 -19.40 -14.36 16.53
C ILE A 15 -18.84 -14.40 15.11
N ASP A 16 -19.59 -13.83 14.17
CA ASP A 16 -19.15 -13.76 12.78
C ASP A 16 -17.92 -12.85 12.72
N ASP A 17 -16.78 -13.42 12.33
CA ASP A 17 -15.49 -12.72 12.29
C ASP A 17 -15.58 -11.49 11.37
N ASP A 18 -16.44 -11.52 10.35
CA ASP A 18 -16.64 -10.40 9.44
C ASP A 18 -17.35 -9.22 10.13
N ILE A 19 -18.28 -9.48 11.05
CA ILE A 19 -18.93 -8.42 11.84
C ILE A 19 -17.91 -7.76 12.78
N VAL A 20 -17.02 -8.55 13.39
CA VAL A 20 -15.99 -8.02 14.29
C VAL A 20 -14.97 -7.18 13.53
N ARG A 21 -14.54 -7.64 12.35
CA ARG A 21 -13.65 -6.90 11.44
C ARG A 21 -14.25 -5.55 11.05
N ASP A 22 -15.51 -5.53 10.64
CA ASP A 22 -16.22 -4.31 10.26
C ASP A 22 -16.36 -3.31 11.41
N ASP A 23 -16.68 -3.81 12.62
CA ASP A 23 -16.78 -2.97 13.81
C ASP A 23 -15.42 -2.39 14.21
N ILE A 24 -14.33 -3.17 14.13
CA ILE A 24 -12.96 -2.68 14.37
C ILE A 24 -12.59 -1.61 13.35
N ALA A 25 -12.82 -1.86 12.05
CA ALA A 25 -12.54 -0.88 11.00
C ALA A 25 -13.37 0.40 11.17
N ARG A 26 -14.62 0.27 11.63
CA ARG A 26 -15.48 1.43 11.93
C ARG A 26 -14.95 2.21 13.13
N CYS A 27 -14.58 1.55 14.22
CA CYS A 27 -13.96 2.19 15.38
C CYS A 27 -12.68 2.92 15.00
N PHE A 28 -11.82 2.30 14.18
CA PHE A 28 -10.58 2.91 13.74
C PHE A 28 -10.84 4.14 12.86
N ARG A 29 -11.77 4.05 11.89
CA ARG A 29 -12.22 5.19 11.08
C ARG A 29 -12.76 6.35 11.93
N LEU A 30 -13.52 6.04 12.99
CA LEU A 30 -14.04 7.07 13.92
C LEU A 30 -12.92 7.80 14.66
N VAL A 31 -11.89 7.08 15.13
CA VAL A 31 -10.73 7.69 15.79
C VAL A 31 -9.98 8.60 14.80
N LEU A 32 -9.73 8.11 13.58
CA LEU A 32 -9.02 8.84 12.53
C LEU A 32 -9.84 9.98 11.91
N ALA A 33 -11.16 10.02 12.09
CA ALA A 33 -11.99 11.15 11.68
C ALA A 33 -11.66 12.43 12.47
N SER A 34 -11.15 12.31 13.69
CA SER A 34 -10.80 13.46 14.54
C SER A 34 -9.34 13.93 14.32
N PRO A 35 -9.08 15.26 14.28
CA PRO A 35 -7.71 15.77 14.21
C PRO A 35 -6.82 15.28 15.36
N SER A 36 -7.37 15.20 16.58
CA SER A 36 -6.66 14.72 17.75
C SER A 36 -6.28 13.24 17.65
N GLY A 37 -7.16 12.39 17.12
CA GLY A 37 -6.87 10.97 16.89
C GLY A 37 -5.77 10.76 15.86
N ARG A 38 -5.78 11.54 14.77
CA ARG A 38 -4.71 11.52 13.75
C ARG A 38 -3.37 12.00 14.29
N LEU A 39 -3.38 13.06 15.10
CA LEU A 39 -2.18 13.57 15.77
C LEU A 39 -1.62 12.56 16.78
N ALA A 40 -2.49 11.89 17.55
CA ALA A 40 -2.09 10.85 18.48
C ALA A 40 -1.42 9.68 17.76
N LEU A 41 -1.98 9.23 16.63
CA LEU A 41 -1.39 8.17 15.81
C LEU A 41 0.01 8.55 15.34
N THR A 42 0.17 9.71 14.70
CA THR A 42 1.45 10.17 14.13
C THR A 42 2.50 10.53 15.18
N SER A 43 2.10 10.70 16.45
CA SER A 43 3.02 10.95 17.56
C SER A 43 3.42 9.67 18.28
N TYR A 44 2.89 8.50 17.88
CA TYR A 44 3.17 7.24 18.54
C TYR A 44 4.55 6.70 18.12
N PRO A 45 5.46 6.39 19.06
CA PRO A 45 6.84 5.98 18.72
C PRO A 45 6.94 4.76 17.80
N SER A 46 5.96 3.85 17.86
CA SER A 46 5.94 2.62 17.06
C SER A 46 5.05 2.72 15.81
N ILE A 47 4.68 3.93 15.37
CA ILE A 47 3.82 4.11 14.18
C ILE A 47 4.41 3.41 12.95
N SER A 48 5.72 3.51 12.72
CA SER A 48 6.41 2.85 11.60
C SER A 48 6.18 1.34 11.60
N GLN A 49 6.39 0.69 12.74
CA GLN A 49 6.20 -0.75 12.88
C GLN A 49 4.71 -1.14 12.75
N ALA A 50 3.81 -0.34 13.35
CA ALA A 50 2.37 -0.59 13.26
C ALA A 50 1.85 -0.50 11.82
N LEU A 51 2.33 0.50 11.07
CA LEU A 51 2.02 0.67 9.64
C LEU A 51 2.47 -0.55 8.84
N LEU A 52 3.75 -0.94 8.97
CA LEU A 52 4.28 -2.11 8.25
C LEU A 52 3.58 -3.41 8.65
N THR A 53 3.24 -3.57 9.93
CA THR A 53 2.49 -4.73 10.41
C THR A 53 1.09 -4.78 9.82
N GLY A 54 0.41 -3.63 9.69
CA GLY A 54 -0.90 -3.54 9.05
C GLY A 54 -0.85 -3.85 7.56
N LEU A 55 0.10 -3.25 6.83
CA LEU A 55 0.27 -3.46 5.39
C LEU A 55 0.71 -4.89 5.02
N HIS A 56 1.44 -5.57 5.90
CA HIS A 56 1.90 -6.96 5.67
C HIS A 56 1.16 -7.98 6.54
N HIS A 57 -0.03 -7.63 7.03
CA HIS A 57 -0.82 -8.52 7.85
C HIS A 57 -1.28 -9.75 7.04
N GLN A 58 -1.46 -10.91 7.68
CA GLN A 58 -1.91 -12.13 6.98
C GLN A 58 -3.35 -12.02 6.46
N ASP A 59 -4.18 -11.26 7.16
CA ASP A 59 -5.58 -10.96 6.83
C ASP A 59 -5.68 -9.85 5.78
N GLU A 60 -6.31 -10.14 4.63
CA GLU A 60 -6.53 -9.18 3.54
C GLU A 60 -7.32 -7.95 4.00
N PHE A 61 -8.35 -8.14 4.83
CA PHE A 61 -9.17 -7.03 5.32
C PHE A 61 -8.33 -6.02 6.10
N VAL A 62 -7.41 -6.52 6.94
CA VAL A 62 -6.50 -5.66 7.71
C VAL A 62 -5.57 -4.90 6.78
N ARG A 63 -4.99 -5.56 5.76
CA ARG A 63 -4.13 -4.88 4.77
C ARG A 63 -4.90 -3.81 3.99
N GLN A 64 -6.12 -4.11 3.57
CA GLN A 64 -6.99 -3.18 2.83
C GLN A 64 -7.32 -1.94 3.66
N ILE A 65 -7.78 -2.13 4.91
CA ILE A 65 -8.05 -1.02 5.82
C ILE A 65 -6.78 -0.23 6.09
N ALA A 66 -5.64 -0.88 6.32
CA ALA A 66 -4.37 -0.20 6.54
C ALA A 66 -3.97 0.68 5.35
N ALA A 67 -4.05 0.17 4.13
CA ALA A 67 -3.73 0.91 2.91
C ALA A 67 -4.70 2.09 2.67
N GLU A 68 -6.01 1.85 2.84
CA GLU A 68 -7.04 2.90 2.71
C GLU A 68 -6.83 4.03 3.72
N GLN A 69 -6.62 3.67 4.99
CA GLN A 69 -6.42 4.68 6.03
C GLN A 69 -5.10 5.42 5.85
N LEU A 70 -4.03 4.74 5.41
CA LEU A 70 -2.76 5.40 5.16
C LEU A 70 -2.87 6.46 4.05
N LEU A 71 -3.50 6.10 2.93
CA LEU A 71 -3.81 7.06 1.86
C LEU A 71 -4.68 8.21 2.37
N GLY A 72 -5.78 7.88 3.06
CA GLY A 72 -6.71 8.86 3.62
C GLY A 72 -6.05 9.84 4.60
N LEU A 73 -5.13 9.36 5.43
CA LEU A 73 -4.36 10.19 6.36
C LEU A 73 -3.36 11.09 5.64
N TYR A 74 -2.76 10.61 4.54
CA TYR A 74 -1.77 11.38 3.78
C TYR A 74 -2.41 12.53 3.00
N VAL A 75 -3.59 12.31 2.42
CA VAL A 75 -4.30 13.35 1.66
C VAL A 75 -4.92 14.41 2.56
N GLN A 76 -5.21 14.10 3.83
CA GLN A 76 -5.82 15.05 4.77
C GLN A 76 -4.84 16.12 5.28
N ASP A 77 -5.35 17.36 5.32
CA ASP A 77 -4.59 18.51 5.82
C ASP A 77 -4.32 18.41 7.35
N GLY A 78 -3.13 18.86 7.76
CA GLY A 78 -2.74 19.01 9.17
C GLY A 78 -1.88 17.88 9.76
N ILE A 79 -1.84 16.70 9.13
CA ILE A 79 -0.91 15.60 9.53
C ILE A 79 0.02 15.14 8.41
N ARG A 80 -0.18 15.62 7.17
CA ARG A 80 0.61 15.25 6.00
C ARG A 80 2.11 15.36 6.23
N ASP A 81 2.60 16.48 6.75
CA ASP A 81 4.05 16.67 6.96
C ASP A 81 4.64 15.70 7.98
N ARG A 82 3.89 15.39 9.05
CA ARG A 82 4.30 14.41 10.06
C ARG A 82 4.31 13.00 9.48
N LEU A 83 3.26 12.64 8.76
CA LEU A 83 3.19 11.33 8.12
C LEU A 83 4.26 11.20 7.04
N ARG A 84 4.54 12.27 6.28
CA ARG A 84 5.67 12.34 5.34
C ARG A 84 7.00 12.09 6.04
N ALA A 85 7.22 12.64 7.23
CA ALA A 85 8.43 12.37 8.01
C ALA A 85 8.53 10.90 8.47
N VAL A 86 7.41 10.26 8.83
CA VAL A 86 7.38 8.82 9.14
C VAL A 86 7.70 7.98 7.89
N LEU A 87 7.07 8.32 6.77
CA LEU A 87 7.27 7.66 5.47
C LEU A 87 8.66 7.97 4.89
N ALA A 88 9.37 8.98 5.40
CA ALA A 88 10.73 9.35 4.98
C ALA A 88 11.80 8.35 5.46
N ALA A 89 11.47 7.42 6.36
CA ALA A 89 12.39 6.35 6.76
C ALA A 89 12.49 5.26 5.66
N ASP A 90 13.70 4.79 5.35
CA ASP A 90 13.97 3.90 4.19
C ASP A 90 13.32 2.52 4.32
N ASP A 91 13.27 2.00 5.53
CA ASP A 91 12.57 0.76 5.87
C ASP A 91 11.05 0.89 5.67
N VAL A 92 10.47 2.01 6.12
CA VAL A 92 9.03 2.26 6.00
C VAL A 92 8.65 2.46 4.53
N PHE A 93 9.38 3.31 3.81
CA PHE A 93 9.09 3.55 2.39
C PHE A 93 9.30 2.29 1.55
N GLY A 94 10.36 1.53 1.83
CA GLY A 94 10.60 0.24 1.18
C GLY A 94 9.46 -0.75 1.42
N GLY A 95 8.96 -0.86 2.65
CA GLY A 95 7.81 -1.73 2.95
C GLY A 95 6.50 -1.25 2.31
N VAL A 96 6.30 0.06 2.18
CA VAL A 96 5.16 0.61 1.40
C VAL A 96 5.28 0.22 -0.08
N VAL A 97 6.47 0.31 -0.67
CA VAL A 97 6.71 -0.12 -2.06
C VAL A 97 6.50 -1.63 -2.23
N GLU A 98 6.92 -2.45 -1.27
CA GLU A 98 6.71 -3.92 -1.28
C GLU A 98 5.22 -4.28 -1.32
N SER A 99 4.36 -3.46 -0.71
CA SER A 99 2.89 -3.64 -0.76
C SER A 99 2.28 -3.48 -2.16
N LEU A 100 3.03 -3.02 -3.17
CA LEU A 100 2.58 -3.05 -4.58
C LEU A 100 2.45 -4.47 -5.13
N ALA A 101 3.17 -5.43 -4.55
CA ALA A 101 3.05 -6.86 -4.86
C ALA A 101 1.87 -7.53 -4.15
N ASP A 102 1.02 -6.78 -3.43
CA ASP A 102 -0.14 -7.38 -2.76
C ASP A 102 -1.08 -8.06 -3.77
N PRO A 103 -1.54 -9.29 -3.50
CA PRO A 103 -2.48 -9.98 -4.38
C PRO A 103 -3.82 -9.23 -4.51
N SER A 104 -4.21 -8.45 -3.50
CA SER A 104 -5.43 -7.64 -3.53
C SER A 104 -5.19 -6.36 -4.35
N THR A 105 -5.88 -6.26 -5.50
CA THR A 105 -5.83 -5.06 -6.34
C THR A 105 -6.22 -3.79 -5.58
N SER A 106 -7.14 -3.87 -4.61
CA SER A 106 -7.54 -2.72 -3.81
C SER A 106 -6.40 -2.21 -2.91
N VAL A 107 -5.59 -3.11 -2.34
CA VAL A 107 -4.43 -2.74 -1.54
C VAL A 107 -3.39 -2.08 -2.44
N ALA A 108 -3.00 -2.76 -3.53
CA ALA A 108 -1.98 -2.27 -4.44
C ALA A 108 -2.33 -0.90 -5.05
N GLU A 109 -3.59 -0.66 -5.41
CA GLU A 109 -4.04 0.62 -5.97
C GLU A 109 -4.00 1.76 -4.92
N ASN A 110 -4.44 1.50 -3.68
CA ASN A 110 -4.33 2.50 -2.60
C ASN A 110 -2.87 2.87 -2.32
N ILE A 111 -1.96 1.90 -2.36
CA ILE A 111 -0.52 2.12 -2.20
C ILE A 111 0.07 2.88 -3.39
N ALA A 112 -0.31 2.55 -4.62
CA ALA A 112 0.12 3.29 -5.80
C ALA A 112 -0.35 4.76 -5.74
N ASN A 113 -1.60 4.99 -5.34
CA ASN A 113 -2.13 6.34 -5.14
C ASN A 113 -1.37 7.10 -4.06
N LEU A 114 -1.06 6.44 -2.93
CA LEU A 114 -0.26 7.05 -1.87
C LEU A 114 1.14 7.46 -2.38
N LEU A 115 1.81 6.61 -3.14
CA LEU A 115 3.15 6.89 -3.68
C LEU A 115 3.12 8.08 -4.66
N VAL A 116 2.07 8.19 -5.47
CA VAL A 116 1.84 9.36 -6.34
C VAL A 116 1.63 10.63 -5.52
N GLU A 117 0.80 10.58 -4.48
CA GLU A 117 0.55 11.72 -3.58
C GLU A 117 1.82 12.16 -2.83
N ILE A 118 2.70 11.22 -2.47
CA ILE A 118 3.99 11.53 -1.87
C ILE A 118 4.87 12.31 -2.86
N GLY A 119 4.86 11.89 -4.13
CA GLY A 119 5.52 12.61 -5.23
C GLY A 119 7.05 12.71 -5.06
N ASP A 120 7.66 11.88 -4.21
CA ASP A 120 9.11 11.86 -3.99
C ASP A 120 9.79 10.98 -5.04
N THR A 121 9.76 11.47 -6.29
CA THR A 121 10.27 10.76 -7.47
C THR A 121 11.74 10.40 -7.31
N LYS A 122 12.55 11.31 -6.75
CA LYS A 122 13.99 11.11 -6.54
C LYS A 122 14.25 9.90 -5.66
N ARG A 123 13.46 9.75 -4.60
CA ARG A 123 13.58 8.62 -3.70
C ARG A 123 13.06 7.34 -4.34
N PHE A 124 11.90 7.40 -5.00
CA PHE A 124 11.34 6.24 -5.68
C PHE A 124 12.29 5.68 -6.74
N PHE A 125 12.88 6.53 -7.59
CA PHE A 125 13.81 6.12 -8.65
C PHE A 125 15.28 6.01 -8.19
N GLY A 126 15.57 6.35 -6.93
CA GLY A 126 16.91 6.32 -6.36
C GLY A 126 17.44 4.89 -6.16
N ASP A 127 18.77 4.75 -6.13
CA ASP A 127 19.45 3.46 -6.15
C ASP A 127 19.01 2.49 -5.03
N THR A 128 18.78 3.01 -3.81
CA THR A 128 18.33 2.22 -2.66
C THR A 128 17.01 1.50 -2.93
N LEU A 129 16.03 2.19 -3.54
CA LEU A 129 14.69 1.66 -3.80
C LEU A 129 14.58 1.01 -5.17
N ARG A 130 15.43 1.37 -6.13
CA ARG A 130 15.49 0.74 -7.46
C ARG A 130 15.60 -0.78 -7.36
N SER A 131 16.50 -1.27 -6.50
CA SER A 131 16.67 -2.72 -6.29
C SER A 131 15.39 -3.39 -5.75
N ARG A 132 14.67 -2.73 -4.84
CA ARG A 132 13.40 -3.22 -4.28
C ARG A 132 12.28 -3.18 -5.30
N ILE A 133 12.14 -2.08 -6.04
CA ILE A 133 11.15 -1.94 -7.12
C ILE A 133 11.36 -3.02 -8.17
N LYS A 134 12.62 -3.28 -8.55
CA LYS A 134 12.97 -4.37 -9.45
C LYS A 134 12.54 -5.71 -8.87
N SER A 135 12.90 -6.02 -7.62
CA SER A 135 12.47 -7.25 -6.96
C SER A 135 10.95 -7.42 -6.91
N VAL A 136 10.21 -6.33 -6.65
CA VAL A 136 8.74 -6.31 -6.67
C VAL A 136 8.21 -6.59 -8.07
N ALA A 137 8.75 -5.92 -9.09
CA ALA A 137 8.36 -6.10 -10.48
C ALA A 137 8.77 -7.46 -11.07
N GLU A 138 9.69 -8.18 -10.42
CA GLU A 138 10.10 -9.53 -10.80
C GLU A 138 9.15 -10.62 -10.28
N SER A 139 8.23 -10.28 -9.36
CA SER A 139 7.30 -11.26 -8.76
C SER A 139 6.35 -11.90 -9.78
N ASP A 140 5.63 -11.10 -10.58
CA ASP A 140 4.79 -11.56 -11.68
C ASP A 140 4.48 -10.42 -12.69
N ALA A 141 3.87 -10.78 -13.83
CA ALA A 141 3.55 -9.85 -14.90
C ALA A 141 2.51 -8.78 -14.53
N THR A 142 1.54 -9.10 -13.66
CA THR A 142 0.54 -8.14 -13.17
C THR A 142 1.21 -7.09 -12.29
N VAL A 143 2.10 -7.50 -11.39
CA VAL A 143 2.85 -6.58 -10.53
C VAL A 143 3.79 -5.71 -11.36
N LEU A 144 4.46 -6.28 -12.38
CA LEU A 144 5.25 -5.51 -13.34
C LEU A 144 4.41 -4.41 -14.00
N ILE A 145 3.22 -4.73 -14.51
CA ILE A 145 2.31 -3.74 -15.13
C ILE A 145 1.92 -2.63 -14.13
N ARG A 146 1.61 -3.00 -12.87
CA ARG A 146 1.29 -2.02 -11.81
C ARG A 146 2.46 -1.08 -11.53
N VAL A 147 3.67 -1.63 -11.40
CA VAL A 147 4.90 -0.84 -11.16
C VAL A 147 5.15 0.11 -12.33
N LEU A 148 5.00 -0.35 -13.58
CA LEU A 148 5.18 0.49 -14.76
C LEU A 148 4.13 1.60 -14.85
N THR A 149 2.88 1.29 -14.55
CA THR A 149 1.79 2.27 -14.51
C THR A 149 2.06 3.33 -13.44
N LEU A 150 2.50 2.92 -12.25
CA LEU A 150 2.89 3.84 -11.19
C LEU A 150 4.09 4.70 -11.60
N ALA A 151 5.13 4.10 -12.16
CA ALA A 151 6.32 4.81 -12.60
C ALA A 151 5.99 5.88 -13.65
N ALA A 152 5.11 5.56 -14.61
CA ALA A 152 4.60 6.51 -15.60
C ALA A 152 3.80 7.65 -14.95
N ARG A 153 2.89 7.32 -14.01
CA ARG A 153 2.11 8.31 -13.26
C ARG A 153 3.02 9.28 -12.51
N MET A 154 4.07 8.78 -11.85
CA MET A 154 5.04 9.63 -11.14
C MET A 154 5.95 10.41 -12.08
N GLY A 155 6.37 9.82 -13.20
CA GLY A 155 7.12 10.51 -14.24
C GLY A 155 6.34 11.71 -14.79
N ASN A 156 5.02 11.58 -14.93
CA ASN A 156 4.14 12.65 -15.39
C ASN A 156 3.89 13.76 -14.35
N LEU A 157 4.36 13.61 -13.10
CA LEU A 157 4.22 14.67 -12.08
C LEU A 157 5.14 15.87 -12.36
N SER A 158 6.30 15.64 -13.00
CA SER A 158 7.25 16.71 -13.34
C SER A 158 8.28 16.27 -14.39
N GLU A 159 8.87 17.21 -15.12
CA GLU A 159 9.98 16.92 -16.05
C GLU A 159 11.16 16.22 -15.36
N GLN A 160 11.45 16.57 -14.11
CA GLN A 160 12.49 15.91 -13.34
C GLN A 160 12.12 14.45 -13.02
N GLY A 161 10.89 14.20 -12.58
CA GLY A 161 10.40 12.84 -12.32
C GLY A 161 10.44 11.96 -13.56
N PHE A 162 10.12 12.52 -14.73
CA PHE A 162 10.24 11.81 -16.00
C PHE A 162 11.69 11.44 -16.34
N ARG A 163 12.65 12.37 -16.14
CA ARG A 163 14.08 12.07 -16.31
C ARG A 163 14.56 10.98 -15.36
N GLU A 164 14.19 11.07 -14.09
CA GLU A 164 14.54 10.06 -13.08
C GLU A 164 13.95 8.69 -13.43
N PHE A 165 12.73 8.64 -13.98
CA PHE A 165 12.13 7.41 -14.50
C PHE A 165 12.94 6.84 -15.68
N GLN A 166 13.32 7.66 -16.66
CA GLN A 166 14.13 7.20 -17.80
C GLN A 166 15.51 6.66 -17.37
N GLU A 167 16.17 7.35 -16.44
CA GLU A 167 17.49 6.98 -15.90
C GLU A 167 17.43 5.81 -14.91
N SER A 168 16.23 5.49 -14.40
CA SER A 168 16.05 4.39 -13.45
C SER A 168 16.35 3.01 -14.03
N GLY A 169 16.30 2.87 -15.36
CA GLY A 169 16.41 1.58 -16.04
C GLY A 169 15.17 0.69 -15.88
N VAL A 170 14.16 1.08 -15.09
CA VAL A 170 12.92 0.30 -14.91
C VAL A 170 12.18 0.13 -16.25
N LEU A 171 12.11 1.21 -17.05
CA LEU A 171 11.54 1.15 -18.40
C LEU A 171 12.35 0.25 -19.33
N ALA A 172 13.68 0.38 -19.31
CA ALA A 172 14.57 -0.41 -20.15
C ALA A 172 14.49 -1.92 -19.81
N ASP A 173 14.48 -2.26 -18.52
CA ASP A 173 14.33 -3.64 -18.04
C ASP A 173 12.97 -4.24 -18.45
N ALA A 174 11.89 -3.47 -18.37
CA ALA A 174 10.58 -3.90 -18.83
C ALA A 174 10.53 -4.11 -20.34
N MET A 175 11.12 -3.20 -21.13
CA MET A 175 11.23 -3.36 -22.58
C MET A 175 12.07 -4.58 -22.96
N ALA A 176 13.18 -4.83 -22.26
CA ALA A 176 14.01 -6.00 -22.49
C ALA A 176 13.24 -7.31 -22.24
N ARG A 177 12.48 -7.40 -21.15
CA ARG A 177 11.65 -8.58 -20.84
C ARG A 177 10.63 -8.92 -21.91
N LEU A 178 10.05 -7.91 -22.56
CA LEU A 178 9.11 -8.11 -23.68
C LEU A 178 9.78 -8.58 -24.96
N MET A 179 10.97 -8.06 -25.25
CA MET A 179 11.74 -8.51 -26.41
C MET A 179 12.23 -9.95 -26.25
N ASP A 180 12.43 -10.41 -25.01
CA ASP A 180 12.96 -11.74 -24.69
C ASP A 180 11.84 -12.80 -24.46
N GLY A 181 10.59 -12.38 -24.22
CA GLY A 181 9.50 -13.27 -23.79
C GLY A 181 8.12 -12.91 -24.32
N GLY A 182 7.85 -13.32 -25.58
CA GLY A 182 6.57 -13.74 -26.18
C GLY A 182 5.23 -13.08 -25.78
N ASP A 183 4.52 -12.56 -26.78
CA ASP A 183 3.05 -12.52 -26.96
C ASP A 183 2.14 -12.33 -25.71
N ASP A 184 2.52 -11.56 -24.70
CA ASP A 184 1.58 -11.05 -23.70
C ASP A 184 1.00 -9.71 -24.19
N PRO A 185 -0.20 -9.71 -24.81
CA PRO A 185 -0.79 -8.50 -25.36
C PRO A 185 -1.12 -7.46 -24.27
N LEU A 186 -1.37 -7.86 -23.02
CA LEU A 186 -1.62 -6.92 -21.94
C LEU A 186 -0.35 -6.16 -21.59
N LEU A 187 0.78 -6.87 -21.51
CA LEU A 187 2.08 -6.26 -21.25
C LEU A 187 2.50 -5.31 -22.40
N GLN A 188 2.21 -5.68 -23.65
CA GLN A 188 2.43 -4.81 -24.82
C GLN A 188 1.54 -3.55 -24.81
N MET A 189 0.24 -3.70 -24.51
CA MET A 189 -0.69 -2.57 -24.45
C MET A 189 -0.34 -1.59 -23.32
N SER A 190 0.07 -2.08 -22.15
CA SER A 190 0.44 -1.23 -21.01
C SER A 190 1.64 -0.34 -21.32
N LEU A 191 2.58 -0.75 -22.17
CA LEU A 191 3.74 0.09 -22.52
C LEU A 191 3.40 1.25 -23.47
N PHE A 192 2.44 1.09 -24.37
CA PHE A 192 1.96 2.21 -25.18
C PHE A 192 1.33 3.33 -24.35
N ALA A 193 0.91 3.05 -23.11
CA ALA A 193 0.42 4.08 -22.19
C ALA A 193 1.56 4.78 -21.42
N VAL A 194 2.80 4.27 -21.49
CA VAL A 194 3.96 4.75 -20.72
C VAL A 194 4.99 5.47 -21.60
N VAL A 195 5.05 5.15 -22.91
CA VAL A 195 5.89 5.80 -23.94
C VAL A 195 5.14 6.97 -24.57
#